data_AF-A0A382A1B9-F1
#
_entry.id   AF-A0A382A1B9-F1
#
_cell.length_a   1.000
_cell.length_b   1.000
_cell.length_c   1.000
_cell.angle_alpha   90.00
_cell.angle_beta   90.00
_cell.angle_gamma   90.00
#
_symmetry.space_group_name_H-M   'P 1'
#
loop_
_entity.id
_entity.type
_entity.pdbx_description
1 polymer ?
#
loop_
_entity_poly.entity_id
_entity_poly.type
_entity_poly.pdbx_seq_one_letter_code
_entity_poly.pdbx_strand_id
1 'polypeptide(L)'
;DGKRENRLREKVSYAVLNPKSRKWGSMRFLAMPTKDHSGATITGANAGCTQRVDLPNGDILLPVRYWRDPKKHNYTSIVALCAFDGKTLIYKKHGSEHNIPQGRGLYEPSLTKFDGQYFLTMRANHSAFVTRSKDGIHFEPIREWKFDDGQVLGSYNTQQHWVTVSGGLFLVYTRKGANNDHIMRHRAPLFIGQVDLRTLRVMRDTERVLIPENHATLGNSGICRISDDESWVTCGEGLIWLGKRKGQFNKVLFVKITSR
;
A
#
# COMPACT_ATOMS: atom_id res chain seq x y z
N ASP A 1 0.86 -20.04 21.21
CA ASP A 1 -0.39 -19.91 21.99
C ASP A 1 -1.30 -18.76 21.50
N GLY A 2 -0.90 -17.98 20.48
CA GLY A 2 -1.69 -16.84 19.99
C GLY A 2 -1.68 -15.61 20.92
N LYS A 3 -0.93 -15.66 22.04
CA LYS A 3 -0.89 -14.59 23.05
C LYS A 3 0.13 -13.50 22.75
N ARG A 4 1.13 -13.81 21.90
CA ARG A 4 2.17 -12.87 21.46
C ARG A 4 2.41 -12.97 19.97
N GLU A 5 2.45 -11.81 19.31
CA GLU A 5 2.82 -11.70 17.90
C GLU A 5 4.29 -12.11 17.71
N ASN A 6 4.55 -13.07 16.82
CA ASN A 6 5.90 -13.37 16.35
C ASN A 6 6.00 -12.98 14.87
N ARG A 7 6.51 -11.78 14.61
CA ARG A 7 6.61 -11.19 13.26
C ARG A 7 7.51 -11.98 12.31
N LEU A 8 8.47 -12.73 12.84
CA LEU A 8 9.35 -13.57 12.02
C LEU A 8 8.61 -14.78 11.43
N ARG A 9 7.42 -15.10 11.95
CA ARG A 9 6.52 -16.14 11.42
C ARG A 9 5.50 -15.61 10.43
N GLU A 10 5.51 -14.30 10.12
CA GLU A 10 4.66 -13.76 9.05
C GLU A 10 4.96 -14.50 7.73
N LYS A 11 3.89 -14.87 7.04
CA LYS A 11 3.93 -15.48 5.72
C LYS A 11 2.93 -14.76 4.83
N VAL A 12 3.24 -14.67 3.54
CA VAL A 12 2.26 -14.24 2.54
C VAL A 12 1.18 -15.31 2.46
N SER A 13 -0.01 -14.99 2.97
CA SER A 13 -1.19 -15.86 2.95
C SER A 13 -2.18 -15.46 1.86
N TYR A 14 -2.89 -16.45 1.32
CA TYR A 14 -3.96 -16.22 0.35
C TYR A 14 -5.05 -17.28 0.49
N ALA A 15 -6.24 -16.96 0.01
CA ALA A 15 -7.33 -17.90 -0.20
C ALA A 15 -7.91 -17.66 -1.60
N VAL A 16 -8.58 -18.68 -2.15
CA VAL A 16 -9.16 -18.61 -3.50
C VAL A 16 -10.66 -18.75 -3.41
N LEU A 17 -11.38 -17.82 -4.02
CA LEU A 17 -12.82 -17.89 -4.18
C LEU A 17 -13.16 -18.73 -5.41
N ASN A 18 -13.98 -19.76 -5.25
CA ASN A 18 -14.59 -20.44 -6.40
C ASN A 18 -15.76 -19.59 -6.91
N PRO A 19 -15.72 -19.04 -8.14
CA PRO A 19 -16.75 -18.14 -8.62
C PRO A 19 -18.10 -18.83 -8.85
N LYS A 20 -18.12 -20.14 -9.13
CA LYS A 20 -19.36 -20.91 -9.34
C LYS A 20 -20.09 -21.16 -8.02
N SER A 21 -19.36 -21.62 -6.99
CA SER A 21 -19.97 -21.94 -5.69
C SER A 21 -20.00 -20.77 -4.71
N ARG A 22 -19.26 -19.68 -5.01
CA ARG A 22 -19.04 -18.52 -4.14
C ARG A 22 -18.45 -18.88 -2.76
N LYS A 23 -17.76 -20.02 -2.67
CA LYS A 23 -17.09 -20.48 -1.45
C LYS A 23 -15.59 -20.17 -1.51
N TRP A 24 -15.05 -19.67 -0.41
CA TRP A 24 -13.62 -19.53 -0.21
C TRP A 24 -12.99 -20.88 0.15
N GLY A 25 -11.83 -21.16 -0.43
CA GLY A 25 -10.97 -22.26 0.02
C GLY A 25 -10.29 -21.96 1.35
N SER A 26 -9.55 -22.95 1.86
CA SER A 26 -8.72 -22.77 3.05
C SER A 26 -7.59 -21.76 2.81
N MET A 27 -7.09 -21.17 3.90
CA MET A 27 -5.89 -20.34 3.85
C MET A 27 -4.69 -21.18 3.38
N ARG A 28 -3.96 -20.64 2.40
CA ARG A 28 -2.71 -21.18 1.85
C ARG A 28 -1.61 -20.15 2.03
N PHE A 29 -0.36 -20.59 1.89
CA PHE A 29 0.82 -19.73 1.95
C PHE A 29 1.55 -19.74 0.61
N LEU A 30 1.98 -18.56 0.14
CA LEU A 30 2.87 -18.44 -1.00
C LEU A 30 4.28 -18.91 -0.58
N ALA A 31 4.85 -19.84 -1.33
CA ALA A 31 6.24 -20.25 -1.16
C ALA A 31 7.16 -19.15 -1.71
N MET A 32 7.73 -18.36 -0.81
CA MET A 32 8.76 -17.35 -1.13
C MET A 32 10.15 -18.01 -1.16
N PRO A 33 11.10 -17.49 -1.96
CA PRO A 33 12.49 -17.93 -1.88
C PRO A 33 13.09 -17.66 -0.50
N THR A 34 14.09 -18.44 -0.11
CA THR A 34 14.76 -18.29 1.20
C THR A 34 15.72 -17.10 1.24
N LYS A 35 16.25 -16.71 0.07
CA LYS A 35 17.21 -15.62 -0.12
C LYS A 35 16.74 -14.63 -1.18
N ASP A 36 17.12 -13.36 -1.03
CA ASP A 36 16.97 -12.35 -2.08
C ASP A 36 18.20 -12.31 -3.02
N HIS A 37 18.24 -11.40 -3.99
CA HIS A 37 19.33 -11.35 -4.98
C HIS A 37 20.70 -11.03 -4.36
N SER A 38 20.74 -10.43 -3.17
CA SER A 38 21.99 -10.17 -2.43
C SER A 38 22.46 -11.35 -1.57
N GLY A 39 21.69 -12.44 -1.51
CA GLY A 39 21.95 -13.57 -0.61
C GLY A 39 21.49 -13.35 0.84
N ALA A 40 20.79 -12.24 1.12
CA ALA A 40 20.21 -11.98 2.43
C ALA A 40 18.96 -12.86 2.64
N THR A 41 18.70 -13.27 3.89
CA THR A 41 17.57 -14.16 4.19
C THR A 41 16.25 -13.40 4.07
N ILE A 42 15.25 -14.00 3.44
CA ILE A 42 13.87 -13.48 3.42
C ILE A 42 13.13 -14.04 4.63
N THR A 43 12.88 -13.20 5.64
CA THR A 43 12.16 -13.59 6.87
C THR A 43 10.93 -12.71 7.08
N GLY A 44 9.85 -13.27 7.63
CA GLY A 44 8.65 -12.49 7.95
C GLY A 44 8.01 -11.84 6.72
N ALA A 45 7.96 -12.57 5.60
CA ALA A 45 7.41 -12.06 4.35
C ALA A 45 5.91 -11.81 4.47
N ASN A 46 5.45 -10.66 3.97
CA ASN A 46 4.08 -10.20 4.16
C ASN A 46 3.61 -9.35 2.96
N ALA A 47 2.38 -9.59 2.50
CA ALA A 47 1.71 -8.85 1.44
C ALA A 47 0.41 -8.21 1.94
N GLY A 48 0.43 -7.71 3.18
CA GLY A 48 -0.70 -7.02 3.79
C GLY A 48 -0.68 -5.54 3.47
N CYS A 49 -1.88 -4.97 3.30
CA CYS A 49 -2.08 -3.55 3.01
C CYS A 49 -1.29 -3.02 1.81
N THR A 50 -1.39 -3.78 0.72
CA THR A 50 -0.78 -3.50 -0.58
C THR A 50 -1.88 -3.47 -1.63
N GLN A 51 -1.62 -2.78 -2.74
CA GLN A 51 -2.32 -3.01 -4.01
C GLN A 51 -1.47 -3.87 -4.94
N ARG A 52 -2.05 -4.95 -5.44
CA ARG A 52 -1.43 -5.81 -6.47
C ARG A 52 -1.94 -5.42 -7.85
N VAL A 53 -1.25 -5.88 -8.89
CA VAL A 53 -1.74 -5.77 -10.27
C VAL A 53 -1.94 -7.17 -10.84
N ASP A 54 -3.15 -7.45 -11.32
CA ASP A 54 -3.47 -8.69 -12.03
C ASP A 54 -3.21 -8.46 -13.53
N LEU A 55 -2.37 -9.28 -14.16
CA LEU A 55 -1.95 -9.15 -15.56
C LEU A 55 -2.93 -9.89 -16.49
N PRO A 56 -3.03 -9.49 -17.78
CA PRO A 56 -3.97 -10.11 -18.73
C PRO A 56 -3.78 -11.61 -18.93
N ASN A 57 -2.57 -12.13 -18.72
CA ASN A 57 -2.24 -13.54 -18.84
C ASN A 57 -2.57 -14.36 -17.56
N GLY A 58 -3.16 -13.74 -16.54
CA GLY A 58 -3.45 -14.37 -15.25
C GLY A 58 -2.30 -14.37 -14.25
N ASP A 59 -1.12 -13.87 -14.63
CA ASP A 59 -0.05 -13.63 -13.66
C ASP A 59 -0.40 -12.44 -12.76
N ILE A 60 0.22 -12.37 -11.58
CA ILE A 60 0.00 -11.33 -10.57
C ILE A 60 1.33 -10.69 -10.23
N LEU A 61 1.36 -9.36 -10.22
CA LEU A 61 2.43 -8.56 -9.61
C LEU A 61 2.03 -8.24 -8.19
N LEU A 62 2.62 -8.94 -7.22
CA LEU A 62 2.30 -8.88 -5.81
C LEU A 62 3.39 -8.13 -5.04
N PRO A 63 3.12 -6.94 -4.50
CA PRO A 63 4.07 -6.30 -3.62
C PRO A 63 4.18 -7.05 -2.28
N VAL A 64 5.42 -7.24 -1.83
CA VAL A 64 5.76 -7.99 -0.62
C VAL A 64 6.81 -7.21 0.15
N ARG A 65 6.69 -7.19 1.47
CA ARG A 65 7.76 -6.75 2.39
C ARG A 65 8.34 -7.93 3.16
N TYR A 66 9.62 -7.87 3.50
CA TYR A 66 10.30 -8.87 4.35
C TYR A 66 11.46 -8.25 5.13
N TRP A 67 12.06 -9.00 6.04
CA TRP A 67 13.27 -8.62 6.78
C TRP A 67 14.46 -9.37 6.22
N ARG A 68 15.57 -8.67 5.97
CA ARG A 68 16.87 -9.26 5.57
C ARG A 68 17.64 -9.87 6.74
N ASP A 69 17.44 -9.31 7.94
CA ASP A 69 18.07 -9.72 9.18
C ASP A 69 16.99 -9.81 10.28
N PRO A 70 16.71 -11.01 10.83
CA PRO A 70 15.73 -11.19 11.91
C PRO A 70 16.02 -10.37 13.18
N LYS A 71 17.26 -9.91 13.38
CA LYS A 71 17.67 -9.08 14.52
C LYS A 71 17.48 -7.60 14.25
N LYS A 72 17.29 -7.18 12.99
CA LYS A 72 17.10 -5.78 12.60
C LYS A 72 15.70 -5.59 12.05
N HIS A 73 14.87 -4.86 12.79
CA HIS A 73 13.53 -4.50 12.34
C HIS A 73 13.60 -3.43 11.25
N ASN A 74 13.94 -3.85 10.03
CA ASN A 74 14.11 -3.00 8.86
C ASN A 74 13.62 -3.75 7.62
N TYR A 75 12.50 -3.28 7.06
CA TYR A 75 11.80 -3.90 5.96
C TYR A 75 12.43 -3.57 4.62
N THR A 76 12.52 -4.59 3.77
CA THR A 76 12.79 -4.48 2.34
C THR A 76 11.51 -4.79 1.59
N SER A 77 11.17 -3.97 0.60
CA SER A 77 9.99 -4.11 -0.25
C SER A 77 10.38 -4.56 -1.66
N ILE A 78 9.60 -5.46 -2.24
CA ILE A 78 9.75 -5.97 -3.62
C ILE A 78 8.39 -6.05 -4.29
N VAL A 79 8.40 -6.25 -5.61
CA VAL A 79 7.24 -6.79 -6.34
C VAL A 79 7.60 -8.18 -6.86
N ALA A 80 6.84 -9.19 -6.42
CA ALA A 80 6.95 -10.56 -6.89
C ALA A 80 6.01 -10.80 -8.08
N LEU A 81 6.55 -11.33 -9.17
CA LEU A 81 5.75 -11.92 -10.24
C LEU A 81 5.33 -13.33 -9.80
N CYS A 82 4.02 -13.57 -9.79
CA CYS A 82 3.43 -14.85 -9.44
C CYS A 82 2.55 -15.39 -10.58
N ALA A 83 2.60 -16.69 -10.84
CA ALA A 83 1.57 -17.37 -11.63
C ALA A 83 0.33 -17.63 -10.78
N PHE A 84 -0.84 -17.59 -11.41
CA PHE A 84 -2.07 -18.09 -10.81
C PHE A 84 -2.84 -18.96 -11.79
N ASP A 85 -3.03 -20.24 -11.45
CA ASP A 85 -3.72 -21.24 -12.29
C ASP A 85 -5.24 -21.34 -11.99
N GLY A 86 -5.78 -20.37 -11.25
CA GLY A 86 -7.16 -20.41 -10.73
C GLY A 86 -7.31 -21.16 -9.40
N LYS A 87 -6.25 -21.80 -8.90
CA LYS A 87 -6.23 -22.53 -7.61
C LYS A 87 -5.04 -22.17 -6.74
N THR A 88 -3.85 -22.06 -7.32
CA THR A 88 -2.56 -21.95 -6.66
C THR A 88 -1.81 -20.72 -7.12
N LEU A 89 -1.35 -19.93 -6.16
CA LEU A 89 -0.43 -18.82 -6.39
C LEU A 89 1.01 -19.33 -6.29
N ILE A 90 1.80 -19.13 -7.34
CA ILE A 90 3.17 -19.65 -7.46
C ILE A 90 4.12 -18.48 -7.69
N TYR A 91 5.08 -18.28 -6.80
CA TYR A 91 6.16 -17.32 -7.00
C TYR A 91 7.00 -17.72 -8.22
N LYS A 92 7.26 -16.80 -9.15
CA LYS A 92 8.18 -17.00 -10.28
C LYS A 92 9.52 -16.32 -10.03
N LYS A 93 9.47 -15.01 -9.79
CA LYS A 93 10.64 -14.14 -9.59
C LYS A 93 10.23 -12.83 -8.92
N HIS A 94 11.19 -12.06 -8.44
CA HIS A 94 11.04 -10.63 -8.17
C HIS A 94 12.16 -9.87 -8.88
N GLY A 95 12.07 -8.55 -8.92
CA GLY A 95 13.13 -7.68 -9.44
C GLY A 95 13.79 -6.88 -8.32
N SER A 96 13.69 -5.55 -8.38
CA SER A 96 14.37 -4.62 -7.47
C SER A 96 13.94 -4.78 -6.01
N GLU A 97 14.92 -4.83 -5.11
CA GLU A 97 14.74 -4.71 -3.66
C GLU A 97 14.87 -3.26 -3.19
N HIS A 98 13.81 -2.74 -2.56
CA HIS A 98 13.75 -1.37 -2.06
C HIS A 98 13.93 -1.32 -0.55
N ASN A 99 14.93 -0.58 -0.10
CA ASN A 99 15.23 -0.41 1.31
C ASN A 99 15.87 0.96 1.58
N ILE A 100 15.77 1.43 2.83
CA ILE A 100 16.56 2.52 3.37
C ILE A 100 17.15 2.12 4.73
N PRO A 101 18.40 2.51 5.05
CA PRO A 101 19.06 2.14 6.31
C PRO A 101 18.57 3.00 7.50
N GLN A 102 17.29 3.38 7.52
CA GLN A 102 16.71 4.24 8.54
C GLN A 102 15.38 3.67 9.05
N GLY A 103 15.23 3.67 10.38
CA GLY A 103 14.03 3.16 11.04
C GLY A 103 13.67 1.76 10.56
N ARG A 104 12.39 1.55 10.23
CA ARG A 104 11.89 0.26 9.74
C ARG A 104 12.04 0.05 8.24
N GLY A 105 12.87 0.83 7.54
CA GLY A 105 13.05 0.69 6.10
C GLY A 105 11.79 1.08 5.33
N LEU A 106 11.51 0.36 4.24
CA LEU A 106 10.39 0.60 3.33
C LEU A 106 9.41 -0.57 3.39
N TYR A 107 8.13 -0.28 3.63
CA TYR A 107 7.12 -1.30 3.89
C TYR A 107 5.75 -0.88 3.36
N GLU A 108 4.82 -1.85 3.37
CA GLU A 108 3.45 -1.75 2.85
C GLU A 108 3.40 -1.06 1.48
N PRO A 109 4.11 -1.65 0.50
CA PRO A 109 4.14 -1.11 -0.84
C PRO A 109 2.78 -1.25 -1.53
N SER A 110 2.39 -0.30 -2.39
CA SER A 110 1.21 -0.43 -3.22
C SER A 110 1.53 -0.13 -4.69
N LEU A 111 1.17 -1.08 -5.55
CA LEU A 111 1.44 -1.04 -6.98
C LEU A 111 0.18 -0.65 -7.76
N THR A 112 0.37 0.11 -8.83
CA THR A 112 -0.64 0.30 -9.87
C THR A 112 0.00 0.22 -11.24
N LYS A 113 -0.79 -0.16 -12.25
CA LYS A 113 -0.43 0.00 -13.66
C LYS A 113 -1.24 1.16 -14.22
N PHE A 114 -0.56 2.09 -14.88
CA PHE A 114 -1.19 3.24 -15.49
C PHE A 114 -0.39 3.68 -16.72
N ASP A 115 -1.08 3.91 -17.84
CA ASP A 115 -0.47 4.35 -19.11
C ASP A 115 0.78 3.54 -19.52
N GLY A 116 0.64 2.21 -19.53
CA GLY A 116 1.72 1.29 -19.90
C GLY A 116 2.87 1.17 -18.90
N GLN A 117 2.86 1.95 -17.81
CA GLN A 117 3.89 1.95 -16.77
C GLN A 117 3.35 1.45 -15.43
N TYR A 118 4.26 1.18 -14.51
CA TYR A 118 3.96 0.74 -13.16
C TYR A 118 4.50 1.73 -12.14
N PHE A 119 3.72 2.02 -11.10
CA PHE A 119 4.09 2.95 -10.04
C PHE A 119 3.93 2.27 -8.69
N LEU A 120 4.97 2.38 -7.86
CA LEU A 120 5.06 1.72 -6.56
C LEU A 120 5.21 2.78 -5.47
N THR A 121 4.26 2.85 -4.55
CA THR A 121 4.40 3.63 -3.30
C THR A 121 4.99 2.76 -2.21
N MET A 122 5.71 3.36 -1.26
CA MET A 122 6.25 2.70 -0.08
C MET A 122 6.25 3.67 1.10
N ARG A 123 5.81 3.22 2.27
CA ARG A 123 5.89 4.04 3.48
C ARG A 123 7.18 3.80 4.26
N ALA A 124 7.64 4.83 4.95
CA ALA A 124 8.71 4.76 5.93
C ALA A 124 8.27 5.38 7.26
N ASN A 125 9.10 5.27 8.30
CA ASN A 125 8.80 5.90 9.59
C ASN A 125 8.77 7.43 9.54
N HIS A 126 9.60 8.05 8.69
CA HIS A 126 9.81 9.50 8.66
C HIS A 126 9.21 10.18 7.41
N SER A 127 8.92 9.40 6.37
CA SER A 127 8.41 9.91 5.10
C SER A 127 7.69 8.83 4.30
N ALA A 128 7.41 9.11 3.04
CA ALA A 128 6.81 8.23 2.06
C ALA A 128 7.54 8.37 0.72
N PHE A 129 7.57 7.29 -0.06
CA PHE A 129 8.40 7.18 -1.26
C PHE A 129 7.62 6.63 -2.44
N VAL A 130 8.09 6.96 -3.63
CA VAL A 130 7.57 6.48 -4.91
C VAL A 130 8.71 6.08 -5.85
N THR A 131 8.43 5.09 -6.70
CA THR A 131 9.25 4.78 -7.86
C THR A 131 8.35 4.30 -9.01
N ARG A 132 8.92 4.19 -10.21
CA ARG A 132 8.24 3.68 -11.40
C ARG A 132 9.05 2.60 -12.11
N SER A 133 8.37 1.81 -12.91
CA SER A 133 8.93 0.71 -13.70
C SER A 133 8.19 0.58 -15.04
N LYS A 134 8.89 0.05 -16.05
CA LYS A 134 8.31 -0.35 -17.33
C LYS A 134 7.71 -1.76 -17.32
N ASP A 135 8.20 -2.64 -16.45
CA ASP A 135 7.80 -4.06 -16.42
C ASP A 135 7.11 -4.50 -15.12
N GLY A 136 7.11 -3.63 -14.11
CA GLY A 136 6.45 -3.85 -12.84
C GLY A 136 7.26 -4.63 -11.80
N ILE A 137 8.50 -5.03 -12.11
CA ILE A 137 9.40 -5.69 -11.14
C ILE A 137 10.78 -5.04 -11.05
N HIS A 138 11.29 -4.41 -12.11
CA HIS A 138 12.55 -3.66 -12.09
C HIS A 138 12.26 -2.17 -12.08
N PHE A 139 12.59 -1.51 -10.97
CA PHE A 139 12.22 -0.13 -10.69
C PHE A 139 13.42 0.81 -10.74
N GLU A 140 13.15 2.05 -11.08
CA GLU A 140 14.09 3.15 -10.91
C GLU A 140 14.43 3.39 -9.42
N PRO A 141 15.46 4.20 -9.11
CA PRO A 141 15.69 4.68 -7.75
C PRO A 141 14.45 5.33 -7.13
N ILE A 142 14.26 5.10 -5.82
CA ILE A 142 13.15 5.67 -5.07
C ILE A 142 13.28 7.19 -4.95
N ARG A 143 12.15 7.87 -4.83
CA ARG A 143 12.03 9.31 -4.64
C ARG A 143 11.15 9.57 -3.44
N GLU A 144 11.52 10.52 -2.60
CA GLU A 144 10.63 11.00 -1.55
C GLU A 144 9.44 11.72 -2.19
N TRP A 145 8.24 11.46 -1.67
CA TRP A 145 7.05 12.16 -2.13
C TRP A 145 7.13 13.65 -1.85
N LYS A 146 6.86 14.44 -2.90
CA LYS A 146 6.77 15.89 -2.85
C LYS A 146 5.50 16.37 -3.56
N PHE A 147 5.09 17.57 -3.19
CA PHE A 147 4.22 18.36 -4.04
C PHE A 147 5.01 18.93 -5.24
N ASP A 148 4.30 19.34 -6.27
CA ASP A 148 4.86 20.03 -7.45
C ASP A 148 5.58 21.34 -7.10
N ASP A 149 5.15 22.04 -6.04
CA ASP A 149 5.84 23.18 -5.42
C ASP A 149 7.21 22.85 -4.77
N GLY A 150 7.58 21.57 -4.73
CA GLY A 150 8.86 21.07 -4.22
C GLY A 150 8.89 20.75 -2.72
N GLN A 151 7.83 21.07 -1.96
CA GLN A 151 7.72 20.74 -0.54
C GLN A 151 7.48 19.23 -0.35
N VAL A 152 8.00 18.67 0.74
CA VAL A 152 7.77 17.27 1.11
C VAL A 152 6.28 17.06 1.43
N LEU A 153 5.70 15.98 0.93
CA LEU A 153 4.26 15.68 1.06
C LEU A 153 3.79 15.63 2.52
N GLY A 154 4.69 15.24 3.44
CA GLY A 154 4.40 15.15 4.87
C GLY A 154 3.69 13.86 5.29
N SER A 155 3.52 12.91 4.36
CA SER A 155 3.05 11.56 4.67
C SER A 155 4.17 10.74 5.32
N TYR A 156 3.85 10.03 6.40
CA TYR A 156 4.82 9.21 7.13
C TYR A 156 4.09 8.14 7.93
N ASN A 157 4.71 6.96 8.09
CA ASN A 157 4.25 5.87 8.95
C ASN A 157 2.86 5.30 8.60
N THR A 158 2.24 5.77 7.51
CA THR A 158 0.90 5.42 7.03
C THR A 158 0.95 4.98 5.57
N GLN A 159 -0.03 4.20 5.14
CA GLN A 159 -0.08 3.69 3.76
C GLN A 159 -0.37 4.81 2.77
N GLN A 160 0.08 4.61 1.54
CA GLN A 160 -0.45 5.34 0.40
C GLN A 160 -1.02 4.34 -0.59
N HIS A 161 -2.13 4.71 -1.22
CA HIS A 161 -2.78 3.89 -2.22
C HIS A 161 -3.05 4.68 -3.49
N TRP A 162 -3.08 3.98 -4.61
CA TRP A 162 -3.39 4.53 -5.91
C TRP A 162 -4.88 4.44 -6.19
N VAL A 163 -5.42 5.51 -6.77
CA VAL A 163 -6.75 5.53 -7.39
C VAL A 163 -6.55 5.89 -8.86
N THR A 164 -7.18 5.13 -9.75
CA THR A 164 -7.26 5.45 -11.17
C THR A 164 -8.72 5.72 -11.52
N VAL A 165 -8.97 6.89 -12.09
CA VAL A 165 -10.31 7.31 -12.51
C VAL A 165 -10.17 8.33 -13.64
N SER A 166 -10.90 8.12 -14.72
CA SER A 166 -11.11 9.07 -15.82
C SER A 166 -9.81 9.57 -16.46
N GLY A 167 -8.90 8.62 -16.72
CA GLY A 167 -7.60 8.93 -17.32
C GLY A 167 -6.65 9.69 -16.40
N GLY A 168 -6.95 9.80 -15.10
CA GLY A 168 -6.05 10.34 -14.08
C GLY A 168 -5.52 9.27 -13.14
N LEU A 169 -4.29 9.48 -12.65
CA LEU A 169 -3.71 8.73 -11.54
C LEU A 169 -3.64 9.62 -10.31
N PHE A 170 -4.20 9.13 -9.21
CA PHE A 170 -4.32 9.86 -7.95
C PHE A 170 -3.69 9.07 -6.81
N LEU A 171 -3.12 9.81 -5.86
CA LEU A 171 -2.57 9.27 -4.62
C LEU A 171 -3.56 9.54 -3.48
N VAL A 172 -3.90 8.49 -2.74
CA VAL A 172 -4.66 8.55 -1.48
C VAL A 172 -3.68 8.38 -0.32
N TYR A 173 -3.65 9.35 0.58
CA TYR A 173 -2.65 9.40 1.65
C TYR A 173 -3.13 10.22 2.85
N THR A 174 -2.37 10.18 3.94
CA THR A 174 -2.51 11.10 5.07
C THR A 174 -1.22 11.89 5.21
N ARG A 175 -1.27 13.12 5.74
CA ARG A 175 -0.08 13.95 5.98
C ARG A 175 -0.22 14.83 7.21
N LYS A 176 0.92 15.27 7.74
CA LYS A 176 1.02 16.37 8.73
C LYS A 176 0.70 17.73 8.09
N GLY A 177 0.58 18.76 8.93
CA GLY A 177 0.39 20.14 8.47
C GLY A 177 -1.01 20.41 7.93
N ALA A 178 -2.02 19.71 8.46
CA ALA A 178 -3.44 19.90 8.14
C ALA A 178 -4.26 20.18 9.41
N ASN A 179 -3.63 20.82 10.41
CA ASN A 179 -4.22 21.09 11.73
C ASN A 179 -4.75 19.82 12.42
N ASN A 180 -3.94 18.76 12.39
CA ASN A 180 -4.32 17.40 12.77
C ASN A 180 -3.33 16.74 13.73
N ASP A 181 -2.51 17.53 14.45
CA ASP A 181 -1.51 17.03 15.41
C ASP A 181 -2.13 16.28 16.60
N HIS A 182 -3.42 16.52 16.90
CA HIS A 182 -4.18 15.76 17.89
C HIS A 182 -4.53 14.34 17.45
N ILE A 183 -4.38 14.02 16.16
CA ILE A 183 -4.63 12.68 15.61
C ILE A 183 -3.33 11.89 15.62
N MET A 184 -3.39 10.71 16.23
CA MET A 184 -2.26 9.78 16.28
C MET A 184 -1.68 9.54 14.89
N ARG A 185 -0.41 9.93 14.71
CA ARG A 185 0.35 9.84 13.45
C ARG A 185 -0.30 10.57 12.26
N HIS A 186 -1.10 11.61 12.51
CA HIS A 186 -1.78 12.38 11.46
C HIS A 186 -2.59 11.51 10.51
N ARG A 187 -3.21 10.43 11.02
CA ARG A 187 -3.96 9.45 10.21
C ARG A 187 -5.34 9.94 9.76
N ALA A 188 -5.68 11.19 9.99
CA ALA A 188 -6.89 11.82 9.48
C ALA A 188 -6.59 13.31 9.26
N PRO A 189 -7.20 13.97 8.25
CA PRO A 189 -8.10 13.38 7.24
C PRO A 189 -7.35 12.47 6.25
N LEU A 190 -8.11 11.72 5.46
CA LEU A 190 -7.60 11.03 4.28
C LEU A 190 -7.68 12.00 3.10
N PHE A 191 -6.56 12.26 2.46
CA PHE A 191 -6.46 13.13 1.29
C PHE A 191 -6.45 12.30 0.00
N ILE A 192 -6.81 12.96 -1.10
CA ILE A 192 -6.56 12.51 -2.47
C ILE A 192 -5.95 13.67 -3.25
N GLY A 193 -4.93 13.40 -4.06
CA GLY A 193 -4.34 14.39 -4.99
C GLY A 193 -3.88 13.71 -6.27
N GLN A 194 -3.99 14.41 -7.40
CA GLN A 194 -3.56 13.88 -8.69
C GLN A 194 -2.03 13.89 -8.79
N VAL A 195 -1.45 12.90 -9.46
CA VAL A 195 0.00 12.74 -9.61
C VAL A 195 0.45 13.11 -11.01
N ASP A 196 1.47 13.97 -11.11
CA ASP A 196 2.20 14.19 -12.36
C ASP A 196 3.17 13.03 -12.60
N LEU A 197 2.92 12.27 -13.67
CA LEU A 197 3.69 11.07 -14.03
C LEU A 197 5.10 11.36 -14.53
N ARG A 198 5.37 12.59 -14.98
CA ARG A 198 6.69 13.01 -15.46
C ARG A 198 7.63 13.25 -14.29
N THR A 199 7.12 13.92 -13.25
CA THR A 199 7.91 14.35 -12.08
C THR A 199 7.75 13.45 -10.86
N LEU A 200 6.72 12.57 -10.83
CA LEU A 200 6.32 11.76 -9.68
C LEU A 200 6.05 12.62 -8.43
N ARG A 201 5.28 13.69 -8.63
CA ARG A 201 4.86 14.61 -7.57
C ARG A 201 3.34 14.70 -7.51
N VAL A 202 2.81 14.98 -6.33
CA VAL A 202 1.40 15.29 -6.16
C VAL A 202 1.18 16.74 -6.61
N MET A 203 0.20 17.00 -7.46
CA MET A 203 -0.15 18.35 -7.88
C MET A 203 -0.87 19.07 -6.75
N ARG A 204 -0.27 20.11 -6.17
CA ARG A 204 -0.72 20.70 -4.91
C ARG A 204 -2.15 21.20 -4.97
N ASP A 205 -2.51 21.87 -6.06
CA ASP A 205 -3.85 22.48 -6.26
C ASP A 205 -4.97 21.44 -6.44
N THR A 206 -4.61 20.17 -6.64
CA THR A 206 -5.58 19.06 -6.78
C THR A 206 -5.84 18.32 -5.46
N GLU A 207 -5.12 18.64 -4.38
CA GLU A 207 -5.31 17.99 -3.10
C GLU A 207 -6.70 18.31 -2.53
N ARG A 208 -7.45 17.25 -2.21
CA ARG A 208 -8.77 17.35 -1.58
C ARG A 208 -8.85 16.40 -0.39
N VAL A 209 -9.66 16.78 0.60
CA VAL A 209 -10.07 15.86 1.65
C VAL A 209 -11.03 14.83 1.06
N LEU A 210 -10.61 13.57 1.05
CA LEU A 210 -11.42 12.44 0.59
C LEU A 210 -12.31 11.90 1.72
N ILE A 211 -11.75 11.74 2.91
CA ILE A 211 -12.49 11.40 4.15
C ILE A 211 -12.09 12.42 5.21
N PRO A 212 -13.04 13.17 5.77
CA PRO A 212 -12.74 14.19 6.77
C PRO A 212 -12.21 13.58 8.07
N GLU A 213 -11.41 14.37 8.80
CA GLU A 213 -11.12 14.08 10.19
C GLU A 213 -12.38 14.35 11.01
N ASN A 214 -12.74 13.39 11.85
CA ASN A 214 -13.93 13.47 12.70
C ASN A 214 -13.59 13.01 14.12
N HIS A 215 -12.52 13.56 14.69
CA HIS A 215 -11.98 13.24 16.02
C HIS A 215 -11.66 11.76 16.24
N ALA A 216 -11.37 11.06 15.15
CA ALA A 216 -11.02 9.66 15.11
C ALA A 216 -9.81 9.46 14.20
N THR A 217 -8.98 8.48 14.55
CA THR A 217 -7.87 8.06 13.69
C THR A 217 -8.47 7.24 12.55
N LEU A 218 -8.04 7.42 11.29
CA LEU A 218 -8.44 6.49 10.23
C LEU A 218 -7.48 5.30 10.18
N GLY A 219 -8.05 4.12 9.98
CA GLY A 219 -7.35 2.86 9.84
C GLY A 219 -6.59 2.77 8.52
N ASN A 220 -6.39 1.55 8.06
CA ASN A 220 -5.81 1.30 6.74
C ASN A 220 -6.93 1.40 5.70
N SER A 221 -6.75 2.19 4.65
CA SER A 221 -7.74 2.32 3.58
C SER A 221 -7.62 1.17 2.58
N GLY A 222 -8.75 0.73 2.03
CA GLY A 222 -8.80 -0.19 0.89
C GLY A 222 -9.26 0.56 -0.35
N ILE A 223 -8.63 0.30 -1.50
CA ILE A 223 -9.05 0.84 -2.79
C ILE A 223 -9.50 -0.29 -3.70
N CYS A 224 -10.64 -0.12 -4.34
CA CYS A 224 -11.16 -1.01 -5.36
C CYS A 224 -11.50 -0.21 -6.62
N ARG A 225 -10.81 -0.48 -7.72
CA ARG A 225 -11.20 0.04 -9.04
C ARG A 225 -12.39 -0.77 -9.53
N ILE A 226 -13.48 -0.07 -9.87
CA ILE A 226 -14.71 -0.68 -10.39
C ILE A 226 -14.74 -0.60 -11.91
N SER A 227 -14.39 0.55 -12.48
CA SER A 227 -14.33 0.78 -13.93
C SER A 227 -13.29 1.84 -14.27
N ASP A 228 -13.23 2.30 -15.52
CA ASP A 228 -12.43 3.46 -15.91
C ASP A 228 -12.90 4.76 -15.25
N ASP A 229 -14.17 4.83 -14.86
CA ASP A 229 -14.83 6.03 -14.36
C ASP A 229 -15.25 5.92 -12.88
N GLU A 230 -14.90 4.82 -12.21
CA GLU A 230 -15.34 4.58 -10.84
C GLU A 230 -14.30 3.83 -10.02
N SER A 231 -13.96 4.41 -8.87
CA SER A 231 -13.12 3.79 -7.84
C SER A 231 -13.73 3.99 -6.46
N TRP A 232 -13.61 2.98 -5.62
CA TRP A 232 -14.16 2.93 -4.27
C TRP A 232 -13.04 2.96 -3.24
N VAL A 233 -13.21 3.78 -2.20
CA VAL A 233 -12.31 3.86 -1.06
C VAL A 233 -13.06 3.50 0.20
N THR A 234 -12.57 2.50 0.94
CA THR A 234 -13.12 2.11 2.24
C THR A 234 -12.10 2.39 3.34
N CYS A 235 -12.56 2.83 4.50
CA CYS A 235 -11.69 3.03 5.66
C CYS A 235 -12.48 2.91 6.96
N GLY A 236 -11.91 2.27 7.97
CA GLY A 236 -12.50 2.22 9.31
C GLY A 236 -11.94 3.32 10.21
N GLU A 237 -12.76 3.86 11.10
CA GLU A 237 -12.28 4.62 12.25
C GLU A 237 -11.57 3.70 13.26
N GLY A 238 -10.61 4.25 14.00
CA GLY A 238 -9.87 3.56 15.04
C GLY A 238 -9.39 4.50 16.13
N LEU A 239 -8.94 3.91 17.24
CA LEU A 239 -8.43 4.62 18.41
C LEU A 239 -9.36 5.72 18.95
N ILE A 240 -10.68 5.58 18.75
CA ILE A 240 -11.67 6.56 19.24
C ILE A 240 -11.57 6.78 20.76
N TRP A 241 -11.12 5.77 21.50
CA TRP A 241 -10.90 5.86 22.95
C TRP A 241 -9.84 6.89 23.38
N LEU A 242 -8.99 7.37 22.45
CA LEU A 242 -7.99 8.41 22.70
C LEU A 242 -8.51 9.83 22.44
N GLY A 243 -9.70 9.98 21.83
CA GLY A 243 -10.19 11.25 21.32
C GLY A 243 -11.46 11.76 21.99
N LYS A 244 -11.97 12.89 21.48
CA LYS A 244 -13.21 13.55 21.94
C LYS A 244 -14.46 12.68 21.82
N ARG A 245 -14.40 11.63 20.99
CA ARG A 245 -15.51 10.68 20.75
C ARG A 245 -15.40 9.41 21.61
N LYS A 246 -14.57 9.40 22.66
CA LYS A 246 -14.44 8.25 23.58
C LYS A 246 -15.81 7.73 24.02
N GLY A 247 -16.00 6.41 23.97
CA GLY A 247 -17.25 5.74 24.29
C GLY A 247 -18.21 5.55 23.11
N GLN A 248 -17.94 6.17 21.96
CA GLN A 248 -18.70 5.95 20.73
C GLN A 248 -18.15 4.74 19.94
N PHE A 249 -18.99 4.19 19.05
CA PHE A 249 -18.58 3.14 18.12
C PHE A 249 -17.75 3.71 16.95
N ASN A 250 -16.79 2.91 16.48
CA ASN A 250 -16.07 3.17 15.24
C ASN A 250 -17.03 3.07 14.04
N LYS A 251 -16.90 3.98 13.09
CA LYS A 251 -17.61 3.91 11.80
C LYS A 251 -16.77 3.21 10.74
N VAL A 252 -17.44 2.52 9.82
CA VAL A 252 -16.86 2.11 8.54
C VAL A 252 -17.31 3.13 7.50
N LEU A 253 -16.33 3.74 6.84
CA LEU A 253 -16.52 4.82 5.89
C LEU A 253 -16.25 4.29 4.48
N PHE A 254 -17.02 4.80 3.53
CA PHE A 254 -16.95 4.46 2.13
C PHE A 254 -17.08 5.73 1.30
N VAL A 255 -16.24 5.88 0.28
CA VAL A 255 -16.29 6.97 -0.69
C VAL A 255 -16.27 6.39 -2.10
N LYS A 256 -17.23 6.84 -2.91
CA LYS A 256 -17.27 6.60 -4.35
C LYS A 256 -16.62 7.79 -5.05
N ILE A 257 -15.65 7.52 -5.93
CA ILE A 257 -14.97 8.52 -6.75
C ILE A 257 -15.41 8.29 -8.21
N THR A 258 -15.95 9.32 -8.85
CA THR A 258 -16.45 9.30 -10.25
C THR A 258 -15.87 10.43 -11.09
N SER A 259 -15.84 10.27 -12.42
CA SER A 259 -15.58 11.35 -13.41
C SER A 259 -16.63 12.43 -13.44
N ARG A 260 -17.86 12.05 -13.09
CA ARG A 260 -19.09 12.82 -13.28
C ARG A 260 -19.53 13.45 -11.97
#